data_AF-A0A519TI08-F1
#
_entry.id   AF-A0A519TI08-F1
#
_cell.length_a   1.000
_cell.length_b   1.000
_cell.length_c   1.000
_cell.angle_alpha   90.00
_cell.angle_beta   90.00
_cell.angle_gamma   90.00
#
_symmetry.space_group_name_H-M   'P 1'
#
loop_
_entity.id
_entity.type
_entity.pdbx_description
1 polymer ?
#
loop_
_entity_poly.entity_id
_entity_poly.type
_entity_poly.pdbx_seq_one_letter_code
_entity_poly.pdbx_strand_id
1 'polypeptide(L)'
;DGLIIETHPDPDHALSDAAQQVTPARLQEILSELKYRYRSSDNADYRNKAEELRQKMDTADHEILEMLARRMALIQELAEYKKENNVKILQLERWQDIFKTRPEWGKKLNIDEKFVGELYKLIHIESIRKQTEVLNGRPVDGPVNLGPGL
;
A
#
# COMPACT_ATOMS: atom_id res chain seq x y z
N ASP A 1 -18.47 -8.09 15.93
CA ASP A 1 -19.12 -9.15 15.15
C ASP A 1 -18.60 -10.51 15.55
N GLY A 2 -19.50 -11.40 15.94
CA GLY A 2 -19.20 -12.77 16.36
C GLY A 2 -20.00 -13.77 15.52
N LEU A 3 -19.57 -15.02 15.52
CA LEU A 3 -20.30 -16.13 14.91
C LEU A 3 -21.16 -16.76 16.00
N ILE A 4 -22.46 -16.93 15.75
CA ILE A 4 -23.38 -17.69 16.61
C ILE A 4 -23.70 -18.99 15.87
N ILE A 5 -23.52 -20.13 16.55
CA ILE A 5 -23.91 -21.45 16.05
C ILE A 5 -24.86 -22.05 17.09
N GLU A 6 -26.03 -22.48 16.66
CA GLU A 6 -27.02 -23.15 17.51
C GLU A 6 -27.00 -24.65 17.23
N THR A 7 -27.12 -25.45 18.30
CA THR A 7 -27.05 -26.91 18.21
C THR A 7 -28.32 -27.56 18.76
N HIS A 8 -28.86 -28.54 18.04
CA HIS A 8 -30.01 -29.32 18.49
C HIS A 8 -29.79 -30.81 18.19
N PRO A 9 -30.15 -31.73 19.11
CA PRO A 9 -29.98 -33.17 18.89
C PRO A 9 -30.77 -33.71 17.68
N ASP A 10 -31.88 -33.07 17.36
CA ASP A 10 -32.80 -33.42 16.28
C ASP A 10 -33.33 -32.15 15.60
N PRO A 11 -32.54 -31.50 14.72
CA PRO A 11 -32.90 -30.20 14.15
C PRO A 11 -34.25 -30.19 13.44
N ASP A 12 -34.63 -31.31 12.80
CA ASP A 12 -35.88 -31.44 12.03
C ASP A 12 -37.15 -31.26 12.90
N HIS A 13 -37.02 -31.46 14.22
CA HIS A 13 -38.10 -31.28 15.20
C HIS A 13 -37.91 -30.08 16.13
N ALA A 14 -36.98 -29.17 15.81
CA ALA A 14 -36.73 -27.99 16.63
C ALA A 14 -37.93 -27.02 16.61
N LEU A 15 -38.24 -26.43 17.77
CA LEU A 15 -39.24 -25.35 17.89
C LEU A 15 -38.71 -24.00 17.35
N SER A 16 -37.40 -23.90 17.15
CA SER A 16 -36.66 -22.80 16.51
C SER A 16 -36.32 -23.15 15.05
N ASP A 17 -35.71 -22.21 14.29
CA ASP A 17 -35.41 -22.41 12.85
C ASP A 17 -34.44 -23.59 12.63
N ALA A 18 -35.02 -24.73 12.26
CA ALA A 18 -34.33 -26.00 12.05
C ALA A 18 -33.18 -25.89 11.04
N ALA A 19 -33.36 -25.06 10.00
CA ALA A 19 -32.39 -24.95 8.90
C ALA A 19 -31.08 -24.25 9.30
N GLN A 20 -31.06 -23.55 10.45
CA GLN A 20 -29.87 -22.85 10.96
C GLN A 20 -29.15 -23.62 12.07
N GLN A 21 -29.72 -24.74 12.53
CA GLN A 21 -29.19 -25.53 13.63
C GLN A 21 -28.33 -26.69 13.12
N VAL A 22 -27.23 -26.96 13.81
CA VAL A 22 -26.39 -28.14 13.54
C VAL A 22 -26.61 -29.21 14.60
N THR A 23 -26.32 -30.46 14.28
CA THR A 23 -26.29 -31.53 15.30
C THR A 23 -25.03 -31.40 16.17
N PRO A 24 -25.03 -31.96 17.40
CA PRO A 24 -23.83 -31.98 18.24
C PRO A 24 -22.62 -32.64 17.57
N ALA A 25 -22.85 -33.70 16.78
CA ALA A 25 -21.79 -34.36 16.01
C ALA A 25 -21.21 -33.43 14.94
N ARG A 26 -22.08 -32.71 14.21
CA ARG A 26 -21.64 -31.74 13.21
C ARG A 26 -20.94 -30.54 13.83
N LEU A 27 -21.37 -30.07 15.00
CA LEU A 27 -20.66 -29.04 15.75
C LEU A 27 -19.24 -29.50 16.12
N GLN A 28 -19.08 -30.76 16.54
CA GLN A 28 -17.77 -31.32 16.86
C GLN A 28 -16.83 -31.32 15.64
N GLU A 29 -17.33 -31.70 14.46
CA GLU A 29 -16.58 -31.61 13.20
C GLU A 29 -16.16 -30.16 12.91
N ILE A 30 -17.11 -29.21 12.98
CA ILE A 30 -16.85 -27.77 12.74
C ILE A 30 -15.75 -27.26 13.70
N LEU A 31 -15.85 -27.58 14.99
CA LEU A 31 -14.86 -27.15 15.98
C LEU A 31 -13.49 -27.79 15.75
N SER A 32 -13.45 -29.05 15.31
CA SER A 32 -12.19 -29.74 15.01
C SER A 32 -11.46 -29.17 13.79
N GLU A 33 -12.21 -28.63 12.82
CA GLU A 33 -11.67 -28.02 11.60
C GLU A 33 -11.37 -26.52 11.79
N LEU A 34 -11.84 -25.93 12.89
CA LEU A 34 -11.71 -24.50 13.16
C LEU A 34 -10.25 -24.13 13.41
N LYS A 35 -9.59 -23.60 12.38
CA LYS A 35 -8.24 -23.03 12.48
C LYS A 35 -8.29 -21.64 13.10
N TYR A 36 -8.35 -21.60 14.43
CA TYR A 36 -8.28 -20.35 15.18
C TYR A 36 -6.87 -19.76 15.13
N ARG A 37 -6.76 -18.50 14.70
CA ARG A 37 -5.50 -17.74 14.71
C ARG A 37 -5.49 -16.83 15.92
N TYR A 38 -4.56 -17.06 16.85
CA TYR A 38 -4.37 -16.19 18.01
C TYR A 38 -3.92 -14.79 17.57
N ARG A 39 -4.43 -13.74 18.22
CA ARG A 39 -4.10 -12.34 17.91
C ARG A 39 -2.66 -11.98 18.27
N SER A 40 -2.09 -12.69 19.24
CA SER A 40 -0.72 -12.52 19.69
C SER A 40 -0.17 -13.88 20.15
N SER A 41 1.15 -14.00 20.14
CA SER A 41 1.83 -15.15 20.73
C SER A 41 2.56 -14.69 21.99
N ASP A 42 2.32 -15.39 23.10
CA ASP A 42 3.07 -15.21 24.34
C ASP A 42 4.46 -15.87 24.29
N ASN A 43 4.82 -16.47 23.15
CA ASN A 43 6.15 -16.97 22.88
C ASN A 43 7.17 -15.80 22.81
N ALA A 44 8.13 -15.80 23.73
CA ALA A 44 9.17 -14.77 23.83
C ALA A 44 10.07 -14.73 22.59
N ASP A 45 10.44 -15.88 22.02
CA ASP A 45 11.29 -15.95 20.82
C ASP A 45 10.59 -15.34 19.61
N TYR A 46 9.29 -15.60 19.45
CA TYR A 46 8.48 -14.96 18.42
C TYR A 46 8.48 -13.44 18.59
N ARG A 47 8.21 -12.93 19.80
CA ARG A 47 8.17 -11.48 20.06
C ARG A 47 9.52 -10.82 19.76
N ASN A 48 10.61 -11.43 20.23
CA ASN A 48 11.96 -10.93 19.99
C ASN A 48 12.30 -10.90 18.51
N LYS A 49 11.95 -11.97 17.77
CA LYS A 49 12.22 -12.03 16.32
C LYS A 49 11.36 -11.04 15.54
N ALA A 50 10.09 -10.89 15.90
CA ALA A 50 9.20 -9.92 15.28
C ALA A 50 9.71 -8.49 15.49
N GLU A 51 10.22 -8.17 16.69
CA GLU A 51 10.79 -6.86 17.00
C GLU A 51 12.08 -6.58 16.21
N GLU A 52 12.99 -7.56 16.13
CA GLU A 52 14.20 -7.46 15.30
C GLU A 52 13.86 -7.17 13.83
N LEU A 53 12.83 -7.84 13.28
CA LEU A 53 12.38 -7.62 11.91
C LEU A 53 11.77 -6.22 11.72
N ARG A 54 11.02 -5.71 12.71
CA ARG A 54 10.47 -4.34 12.65
C ARG A 54 11.55 -3.28 12.64
N GLN A 55 12.56 -3.41 13.48
CA GLN A 55 13.70 -2.47 13.48
C GLN A 55 14.45 -2.45 12.14
N LYS A 56 14.56 -3.62 11.49
CA LYS A 56 15.11 -3.71 10.13
C LYS A 56 14.21 -3.03 9.09
N MET A 57 12.89 -3.17 9.21
CA MET A 57 11.93 -2.45 8.36
C MET A 57 12.02 -0.94 8.58
N ASP A 58 12.07 -0.46 9.83
CA ASP A 58 12.20 0.96 10.16
C ASP A 58 13.45 1.58 9.54
N THR A 59 14.56 0.82 9.52
CA THR A 59 15.81 1.25 8.86
C THR A 59 15.63 1.37 7.35
N ALA A 60 15.04 0.36 6.71
CA ALA A 60 14.76 0.38 5.28
C ALA A 60 13.80 1.53 4.89
N ASP A 61 12.78 1.78 5.72
CA ASP A 61 11.83 2.88 5.51
C ASP A 61 12.51 4.25 5.62
N HIS A 62 13.44 4.40 6.56
CA HIS A 62 14.26 5.61 6.65
C HIS A 62 15.09 5.83 5.37
N GLU A 63 15.75 4.79 4.87
CA GLU A 63 16.52 4.85 3.62
C GLU A 63 15.63 5.22 2.41
N ILE A 64 14.41 4.68 2.34
CA ILE A 64 13.43 5.05 1.31
C ILE A 64 13.12 6.55 1.38
N LEU A 65 12.87 7.09 2.57
CA LEU A 65 12.58 8.51 2.76
C LEU A 65 13.77 9.39 2.36
N GLU A 66 14.99 9.00 2.69
CA GLU A 66 16.19 9.71 2.23
C GLU A 66 16.31 9.72 0.70
N MET A 67 16.07 8.58 0.04
CA MET A 67 16.14 8.50 -1.42
C MET A 67 15.08 9.38 -2.08
N LEU A 68 13.87 9.42 -1.51
CA LEU A 68 12.81 10.31 -1.97
C LEU A 68 13.19 11.78 -1.77
N ALA A 69 13.77 12.15 -0.63
CA ALA A 69 14.23 13.51 -0.37
C ALA A 69 15.31 13.95 -1.37
N ARG A 70 16.31 13.10 -1.62
CA ARG A 70 17.34 13.34 -2.64
C ARG A 70 16.72 13.51 -4.02
N ARG A 71 15.76 12.67 -4.39
CA ARG A 71 15.03 12.78 -5.65
C ARG A 71 14.25 14.11 -5.74
N MET A 72 13.64 14.58 -4.65
CA MET A 72 12.91 15.85 -4.64
C MET A 72 13.84 17.06 -4.80
N ALA A 73 15.04 17.03 -4.22
CA ALA A 73 16.04 18.07 -4.41
C ALA A 73 16.44 18.22 -5.89
N LEU A 74 16.66 17.10 -6.58
CA LEU A 74 16.94 17.10 -8.03
C LEU A 74 15.78 17.64 -8.86
N ILE A 75 14.54 17.40 -8.44
CA ILE A 75 13.36 17.97 -9.10
C ILE A 75 13.29 19.49 -8.91
N GLN A 76 13.67 19.99 -7.73
CA GLN A 76 13.73 21.43 -7.48
C GLN A 76 14.80 22.09 -8.36
N GLU A 77 16.01 21.55 -8.40
CA GLU A 77 17.09 22.03 -9.28
C GLU A 77 16.65 22.05 -10.76
N LEU A 78 16.00 20.97 -11.23
CA LEU A 78 15.45 20.92 -12.59
C LEU A 78 14.37 22.00 -12.83
N ALA A 79 13.54 22.29 -11.84
CA ALA A 79 12.51 23.32 -11.94
C ALA A 79 13.12 24.73 -12.05
N GLU A 80 14.14 25.02 -11.25
CA GLU A 80 14.91 26.26 -11.28
C GLU A 80 15.55 26.43 -12.66
N TYR A 81 16.23 25.40 -13.16
CA TYR A 81 16.83 25.40 -14.48
C TYR A 81 15.81 25.63 -15.61
N LYS A 82 14.64 24.97 -15.54
CA LYS A 82 13.55 25.18 -16.51
C LYS A 82 13.01 26.61 -16.45
N LYS A 83 12.87 27.19 -15.25
CA LYS A 83 12.42 28.56 -15.04
C LYS A 83 13.39 29.57 -15.67
N GLU A 84 14.68 29.40 -15.42
CA GLU A 84 15.74 30.23 -16.00
C GLU A 84 15.74 30.18 -17.54
N ASN A 85 15.43 29.02 -18.11
CA ASN A 85 15.41 28.80 -19.56
C ASN A 85 14.01 28.95 -20.19
N ASN A 86 13.01 29.40 -19.42
CA ASN A 86 11.63 29.61 -19.87
C ASN A 86 10.97 28.36 -20.52
N VAL A 87 11.30 27.18 -20.00
CA VAL A 87 10.81 25.87 -20.46
C VAL A 87 9.58 25.42 -19.65
N LYS A 88 8.61 24.77 -20.31
CA LYS A 88 7.40 24.24 -19.65
C LYS A 88 7.72 23.12 -18.66
N ILE A 89 6.94 23.05 -17.58
CA ILE A 89 7.05 22.00 -16.54
C ILE A 89 6.80 20.61 -17.14
N LEU A 90 5.68 20.45 -17.85
CA LEU A 90 5.18 19.15 -18.29
C LEU A 90 5.95 18.64 -19.52
N GLN A 91 6.52 17.44 -19.38
CA GLN A 91 7.20 16.70 -20.45
C GLN A 91 6.64 15.28 -20.52
N LEU A 92 5.64 15.08 -21.39
CA LEU A 92 4.87 13.84 -21.47
C LEU A 92 5.74 12.62 -21.82
N GLU A 93 6.70 12.78 -22.73
CA GLU A 93 7.61 11.70 -23.15
C GLU A 93 8.41 11.14 -21.97
N ARG A 94 8.95 12.03 -21.13
CA ARG A 94 9.70 11.60 -19.94
C ARG A 94 8.84 10.82 -18.97
N TRP A 95 7.57 11.19 -18.84
CA TRP A 95 6.62 10.46 -18.02
C TRP A 95 6.33 9.06 -18.60
N GLN A 96 6.09 8.97 -19.90
CA GLN A 96 5.88 7.68 -20.58
C GLN A 96 7.07 6.73 -20.38
N ASP A 97 8.30 7.24 -20.48
CA ASP A 97 9.51 6.47 -20.20
C ASP A 97 9.55 5.94 -18.76
N ILE A 98 9.25 6.80 -17.78
CA ILE A 98 9.26 6.41 -16.36
C ILE A 98 8.19 5.36 -16.11
N PHE A 99 6.97 5.57 -16.62
CA PHE A 99 5.84 4.68 -16.43
C PHE A 99 6.06 3.30 -17.07
N LYS A 100 6.81 3.25 -18.18
CA LYS A 100 7.22 1.98 -18.80
C LYS A 100 8.35 1.30 -18.04
N THR A 101 9.42 2.03 -17.71
CA THR A 101 10.67 1.43 -17.23
C THR A 101 10.68 1.07 -15.75
N ARG A 102 9.96 1.81 -14.89
CA ARG A 102 10.02 1.59 -13.43
C ARG A 102 9.34 0.30 -12.99
N PRO A 103 8.14 -0.05 -13.49
CA PRO A 103 7.55 -1.36 -13.23
C PRO A 103 8.49 -2.51 -13.65
N GLU A 104 9.15 -2.40 -14.81
CA GLU A 104 10.14 -3.39 -15.26
C GLU A 104 11.33 -3.54 -14.28
N TRP A 105 11.77 -2.44 -13.66
CA TRP A 105 12.80 -2.48 -12.63
C TRP A 105 12.29 -3.14 -11.34
N GLY A 106 11.06 -2.80 -10.94
CA GLY A 106 10.38 -3.43 -9.81
C GLY A 106 10.29 -4.95 -9.95
N LYS A 107 9.90 -5.41 -11.15
CA LYS A 107 9.84 -6.83 -11.49
C LYS A 107 11.17 -7.55 -11.29
N LYS A 108 12.29 -6.93 -11.71
CA LYS A 108 13.65 -7.49 -11.54
C LYS A 108 14.07 -7.59 -10.07
N LEU A 109 13.43 -6.82 -9.19
CA LEU A 109 13.63 -6.82 -7.74
C LEU A 109 12.59 -7.68 -7.00
N ASN A 110 11.76 -8.45 -7.72
CA ASN A 110 10.65 -9.24 -7.17
C ASN A 110 9.56 -8.40 -6.48
N ILE A 111 9.33 -7.19 -6.97
CA ILE A 111 8.24 -6.31 -6.53
C ILE A 111 7.14 -6.32 -7.60
N ASP A 112 5.88 -6.36 -7.19
CA ASP A 112 4.73 -6.31 -8.08
C ASP A 112 4.74 -5.07 -8.98
N GLU A 113 4.57 -5.28 -10.29
CA GLU A 113 4.66 -4.22 -11.30
C GLU A 113 3.57 -3.16 -11.13
N LYS A 114 2.36 -3.56 -10.70
CA LYS A 114 1.25 -2.62 -10.49
C LYS A 114 1.52 -1.74 -9.28
N PHE A 115 2.01 -2.33 -8.19
CA PHE A 115 2.42 -1.58 -7.01
C PHE A 115 3.47 -0.51 -7.36
N VAL A 116 4.51 -0.87 -8.12
CA VAL A 116 5.54 0.09 -8.54
C VAL A 116 4.97 1.16 -9.48
N GLY A 117 4.06 0.79 -10.38
CA GLY A 117 3.35 1.76 -11.23
C GLY A 117 2.60 2.82 -10.43
N GLU A 118 1.80 2.41 -9.45
CA GLU A 118 1.06 3.33 -8.57
C GLU A 118 2.00 4.19 -7.71
N LEU A 119 3.06 3.61 -7.16
CA LEU A 119 4.06 4.34 -6.40
C LEU A 119 4.70 5.46 -7.25
N TYR A 120 5.11 5.15 -8.47
CA TYR A 120 5.73 6.16 -9.34
C TYR A 120 4.72 7.19 -9.87
N LYS A 121 3.43 6.87 -9.94
CA LYS A 121 2.36 7.85 -10.18
C LYS A 121 2.29 8.87 -9.05
N LEU A 122 2.30 8.43 -7.80
CA LEU A 122 2.32 9.31 -6.62
C LEU A 122 3.57 10.19 -6.58
N ILE A 123 4.75 9.60 -6.78
CA ILE A 123 6.03 10.33 -6.83
C ILE A 123 6.01 11.38 -7.94
N HIS A 124 5.41 11.09 -9.09
CA HIS A 124 5.31 12.02 -10.20
C HIS A 124 4.40 13.21 -9.91
N ILE A 125 3.22 12.97 -9.33
CA ILE A 125 2.29 14.01 -8.90
C ILE A 125 3.01 14.99 -7.95
N GLU A 126 3.73 14.46 -6.97
CA GLU A 126 4.50 15.27 -6.03
C GLU A 126 5.61 16.07 -6.73
N SER A 127 6.27 15.47 -7.73
CA SER A 127 7.30 16.15 -8.52
C SER A 127 6.74 17.33 -9.33
N ILE A 128 5.51 17.20 -9.86
CA ILE A 128 4.84 18.30 -10.57
C ILE A 128 4.45 19.40 -9.59
N ARG A 129 3.93 19.03 -8.41
CA ARG A 129 3.60 19.99 -7.34
C ARG A 129 4.82 20.84 -7.01
N LYS A 130 5.96 20.20 -6.69
CA LYS A 130 7.21 20.90 -6.34
C LYS A 130 7.72 21.79 -7.48
N GLN A 131 7.70 21.34 -8.73
CA GLN A 131 8.09 22.19 -9.88
C GLN A 131 7.18 23.42 -10.00
N THR A 132 5.88 23.23 -9.81
CA THR A 132 4.88 24.31 -9.88
C THR A 132 5.10 25.34 -8.77
N GLU A 133 5.44 24.89 -7.56
CA GLU A 133 5.79 25.79 -6.44
C GLU A 133 7.00 26.67 -6.77
N VAL A 134 8.05 26.09 -7.36
CA VAL A 134 9.27 26.83 -7.74
C VAL A 134 8.99 27.87 -8.83
N LEU A 135 8.18 27.52 -9.82
CA LEU A 135 7.79 28.46 -10.87
C LEU A 135 6.94 29.61 -10.32
N ASN A 136 5.94 29.30 -9.49
CA ASN A 136 4.98 30.27 -8.98
C ASN A 136 5.45 31.05 -7.74
N GLY A 137 6.52 30.60 -7.08
CA GLY A 137 7.04 31.20 -5.85
C GLY A 137 6.13 31.04 -4.62
N ARG A 138 5.15 30.13 -4.66
CA ARG A 138 4.21 29.88 -3.56
C ARG A 138 3.76 28.40 -3.54
N PRO A 139 3.34 27.87 -2.37
CA PRO A 139 2.76 26.54 -2.26
C PRO A 139 1.55 26.36 -3.18
N VAL A 140 1.38 25.14 -3.70
CA VAL A 140 0.19 24.78 -4.49
C VAL A 140 -0.83 24.12 -3.57
N ASP A 141 -1.95 24.79 -3.35
CA ASP A 141 -3.08 24.25 -2.61
C ASP A 141 -4.05 23.52 -3.56
N GLY A 142 -4.47 22.30 -3.17
CA GLY A 142 -5.46 21.51 -3.91
C GLY A 142 -4.87 20.48 -4.90
N PRO A 143 -5.74 19.74 -5.62
CA PRO A 143 -5.31 18.66 -6.51
C PRO A 143 -4.55 19.21 -7.71
N VAL A 144 -3.39 18.62 -8.00
CA VAL A 144 -2.57 18.94 -9.17
C VAL A 144 -3.29 18.40 -10.42
N ASN A 145 -3.70 19.30 -11.31
CA ASN A 145 -4.27 18.89 -12.61
C ASN A 145 -3.15 18.37 -13.51
N LEU A 146 -3.15 17.06 -13.73
CA LEU A 146 -2.16 16.35 -14.55
C LEU A 146 -2.34 16.55 -16.07
N GLY A 147 -3.41 17.25 -16.50
CA GLY A 147 -3.78 17.37 -17.89
C GLY A 147 -4.46 16.11 -18.43
N PRO A 148 -5.09 16.18 -19.62
CA PRO A 148 -5.79 15.04 -20.20
C PRO A 148 -4.81 13.92 -20.61
N GLY A 149 -5.07 12.69 -20.16
CA GLY A 149 -4.27 11.50 -20.47
C GLY A 149 -3.57 10.83 -19.27
N LEU A 150 -3.99 11.13 -18.03
CA LEU A 150 -3.42 10.63 -16.77
C LEU A 150 -4.49 10.19 -15.76
#